data_AF-A0A819GCY2-F1
#
_entry.id   AF-A0A819GCY2-F1
#
_cell.length_a   1.000
_cell.length_b   1.000
_cell.length_c   1.000
_cell.angle_alpha   90.00
_cell.angle_beta   90.00
_cell.angle_gamma   90.00
#
_symmetry.space_group_name_H-M   'P 1'
#
loop_
_entity.id
_entity.type
_entity.pdbx_description
1 polymer ?
#
loop_
_entity_poly.entity_id
_entity_poly.type
_entity_poly.pdbx_seq_one_letter_code
_entity_poly.pdbx_strand_id
1 'polypeptide(L)'
;MQRYFPFRFIRNQYQLRVGHELQTYVLKSLRDLLFLALEFFIENTSVQLISSVAHNHHPLRDLAYEFLMKITSRKQICTATRLSVENLAIIWVFFCFLNGTKGLTVVQKGARCLFIARTLRICLFSMTVLPSPKARCNFTEPINPFRIRVGGACNDLLYSGHVTIYTLTAISFTILSRQYSSRILRYGLPILIWFHVIQRILCTILERHHYSIDMFLGLIVTSLIWQCKPLHIDLPEVPQNLLLHLKQLVFPKFRPTFKEV
;
A
#
# COMPACT_ATOMS: atom_id res chain seq x y z
N MET A 1 -13.76 -53.76 27.44
CA MET A 1 -13.70 -53.18 26.08
C MET A 1 -13.60 -51.66 26.17
N GLN A 2 -12.38 -51.12 26.26
CA GLN A 2 -12.12 -49.69 26.11
C GLN A 2 -12.04 -49.39 24.61
N ARG A 3 -13.11 -48.86 24.03
CA ARG A 3 -13.06 -48.28 22.68
C ARG A 3 -12.23 -47.00 22.77
N TYR A 4 -11.02 -47.10 22.24
CA TYR A 4 -10.08 -46.01 22.03
C TYR A 4 -10.79 -44.81 21.40
N PHE A 5 -10.38 -43.63 21.84
CA PHE A 5 -10.87 -42.30 21.47
C PHE A 5 -9.90 -41.63 20.46
N PRO A 6 -9.63 -42.20 19.26
CA PRO A 6 -8.67 -41.63 18.32
C PRO A 6 -9.07 -40.19 17.93
N PHE A 7 -10.36 -39.91 17.90
CA PHE A 7 -10.90 -38.58 17.59
C PHE A 7 -10.52 -37.50 18.61
N ARG A 8 -10.40 -37.81 19.91
CA ARG A 8 -10.09 -36.80 20.93
C ARG A 8 -8.61 -36.42 20.90
N PHE A 9 -7.74 -37.39 20.63
CA PHE A 9 -6.31 -37.16 20.45
C PHE A 9 -6.03 -36.35 19.19
N ILE A 10 -6.65 -36.72 18.05
CA ILE A 10 -6.51 -36.00 16.78
C ILE A 10 -7.04 -34.56 16.91
N ARG A 11 -8.19 -34.37 17.57
CA ARG A 11 -8.75 -33.03 17.82
C ARG A 11 -7.83 -32.17 18.69
N ASN A 12 -7.26 -32.71 19.76
CA ASN A 12 -6.35 -31.95 20.63
C ASN A 12 -5.03 -31.60 19.91
N GLN A 13 -4.45 -32.53 19.15
CA GLN A 13 -3.26 -32.27 18.32
C GLN A 13 -3.55 -31.22 17.24
N TYR A 14 -4.71 -31.29 16.59
CA TYR A 14 -5.15 -30.31 15.61
C TYR A 14 -5.36 -28.92 16.23
N GLN A 15 -6.03 -28.83 17.39
CA GLN A 15 -6.22 -27.55 18.10
C GLN A 15 -4.90 -26.93 18.56
N LEU A 16 -3.94 -27.75 19.04
CA LEU A 16 -2.61 -27.29 19.43
C LEU A 16 -1.81 -26.76 18.22
N ARG A 17 -1.78 -27.50 17.11
CA ARG A 17 -1.04 -27.09 15.91
C ARG A 17 -1.64 -25.85 15.24
N VAL A 18 -2.97 -25.79 15.11
CA VAL A 18 -3.67 -24.62 14.55
C VAL A 18 -3.46 -23.39 15.43
N GLY A 19 -3.40 -23.58 16.76
CA GLY A 19 -3.04 -22.51 17.70
C GLY A 19 -1.65 -21.95 17.40
N HIS A 20 -0.64 -22.80 17.26
CA HIS A 20 0.75 -22.37 17.05
C HIS A 20 0.98 -21.66 15.70
N GLU A 21 0.46 -22.19 14.60
CA GLU A 21 0.59 -21.57 13.27
C GLU A 21 -0.10 -20.19 13.23
N LEU A 22 -1.30 -20.10 13.81
CA LEU A 22 -2.04 -18.86 13.89
C LEU A 22 -1.33 -17.83 14.77
N GLN A 23 -0.81 -18.24 15.94
CA GLN A 23 -0.03 -17.37 16.80
C GLN A 23 1.20 -16.82 16.08
N THR A 24 1.93 -17.68 15.37
CA THR A 24 3.10 -17.29 14.58
C THR A 24 2.73 -16.28 13.50
N TYR A 25 1.63 -16.53 12.78
CA TYR A 25 1.12 -15.62 11.75
C TYR A 25 0.74 -14.25 12.32
N VAL A 26 -0.01 -14.23 13.44
CA VAL A 26 -0.45 -13.00 14.10
C VAL A 26 0.73 -12.20 14.62
N LEU A 27 1.69 -12.85 15.28
CA LEU A 27 2.89 -12.17 15.80
C LEU A 27 3.72 -11.55 14.68
N LYS A 28 3.97 -12.27 13.58
CA LYS A 28 4.70 -11.74 12.42
C LYS A 28 3.94 -10.59 11.74
N SER A 29 2.62 -10.70 11.63
CA SER A 29 1.79 -9.63 11.05
C SER A 29 1.77 -8.38 11.95
N LEU A 30 1.69 -8.56 13.27
CA LEU A 30 1.73 -7.47 14.24
C LEU A 30 3.09 -6.77 14.23
N ARG A 31 4.18 -7.53 14.13
CA ARG A 31 5.54 -6.99 13.94
C ARG A 31 5.62 -6.12 12.69
N ASP A 32 5.16 -6.63 11.54
CA ASP A 32 5.23 -5.91 10.27
C ASP A 32 4.35 -4.63 10.31
N LEU A 33 3.18 -4.68 10.97
CA LEU A 33 2.32 -3.53 11.19
C LEU A 33 2.96 -2.49 12.13
N LEU A 34 3.61 -2.93 13.20
CA LEU A 34 4.31 -2.06 14.14
C LEU A 34 5.45 -1.31 13.45
N PHE A 35 6.25 -2.01 12.63
CA PHE A 35 7.31 -1.38 11.86
C PHE A 35 6.76 -0.33 10.88
N LEU A 36 5.67 -0.64 10.18
CA LEU A 36 5.03 0.32 9.27
C LEU A 36 4.46 1.54 10.03
N ALA A 37 3.86 1.33 11.20
CA ALA A 37 3.32 2.42 12.03
C ALA A 37 4.43 3.33 12.58
N LEU A 38 5.50 2.73 13.10
CA LEU A 38 6.69 3.46 13.58
C LEU A 38 7.31 4.28 12.45
N GLU A 39 7.44 3.69 11.28
CA GLU A 39 7.99 4.40 10.14
C GLU A 39 7.09 5.53 9.65
N PHE A 40 5.77 5.33 9.64
CA PHE A 40 4.83 6.41 9.30
C PHE A 40 4.99 7.59 10.25
N PHE A 41 5.19 7.31 11.54
CA PHE A 41 5.48 8.32 12.55
C PHE A 41 6.82 9.03 12.29
N ILE A 42 7.89 8.29 12.00
CA ILE A 42 9.21 8.85 11.68
C ILE A 42 9.12 9.73 10.43
N GLU A 43 8.55 9.23 9.33
CA GLU A 43 8.40 9.99 8.10
C GLU A 43 7.59 11.28 8.32
N ASN A 44 6.44 11.20 9.00
CA ASN A 44 5.62 12.38 9.28
C ASN A 44 6.40 13.42 10.10
N THR A 45 7.14 12.97 11.12
CA THR A 45 7.97 13.83 11.96
C THR A 45 9.05 14.53 11.14
N SER A 46 9.79 13.76 10.35
CA SER A 46 10.88 14.28 9.54
C SER A 46 10.40 15.26 8.46
N VAL A 47 9.27 14.96 7.81
CA VAL A 47 8.66 15.85 6.82
C VAL A 47 8.27 17.19 7.45
N GLN A 48 7.69 17.18 8.65
CA GLN A 48 7.35 18.41 9.37
C GLN A 48 8.59 19.17 9.82
N LEU A 49 9.61 18.47 10.34
CA LEU A 49 10.88 19.07 10.74
C LEU A 49 11.54 19.80 9.55
N ILE A 50 11.67 19.12 8.42
CA ILE A 50 12.29 19.71 7.22
C ILE A 50 11.45 20.86 6.65
N SER A 51 10.12 20.74 6.69
CA SER A 51 9.22 21.82 6.26
C SER A 51 9.30 23.06 7.15
N SER A 52 9.73 22.92 8.41
CA SER A 52 9.87 24.04 9.33
C SER A 52 11.11 24.90 9.06
N VAL A 53 12.09 24.36 8.33
CA VAL A 53 13.28 25.11 7.90
C VAL A 53 12.92 25.96 6.68
N ALA A 54 13.34 27.22 6.67
CA ALA A 54 13.14 28.11 5.54
C ALA A 54 14.02 27.68 4.36
N HIS A 55 13.42 27.48 3.19
CA HIS A 55 14.11 27.10 1.95
C HIS A 55 13.80 28.09 0.85
N ASN A 56 14.64 28.09 -0.19
CA ASN A 56 14.34 28.84 -1.39
C ASN A 56 13.11 28.24 -2.09
N HIS A 57 12.07 29.04 -2.28
CA HIS A 57 10.78 28.58 -2.82
C HIS A 57 10.66 28.67 -4.35
N HIS A 58 11.77 28.86 -5.08
CA HIS A 58 11.74 28.84 -6.53
C HIS A 58 11.55 27.40 -7.05
N PRO A 59 10.39 27.08 -7.65
CA PRO A 59 10.13 25.73 -8.14
C PRO A 59 11.06 25.40 -9.30
N LEU A 60 11.50 24.15 -9.36
CA LEU A 60 12.28 23.65 -10.48
C LEU A 60 11.40 23.53 -11.73
N ARG A 61 12.06 23.57 -12.89
CA ARG A 61 11.41 23.37 -14.18
C ARG A 61 10.98 21.91 -14.33
N ASP A 62 9.72 21.68 -14.64
CA ASP A 62 9.14 20.34 -14.84
C ASP A 62 8.55 20.23 -16.25
N LEU A 63 9.25 19.52 -17.13
CA LEU A 63 8.88 19.37 -18.54
C LEU A 63 7.53 18.65 -18.72
N ALA A 64 7.25 17.64 -17.89
CA ALA A 64 5.99 16.91 -18.00
C ALA A 64 4.82 17.79 -17.55
N TYR A 65 4.99 18.58 -16.49
CA TYR A 65 3.99 19.57 -16.11
C TYR A 65 3.76 20.60 -17.23
N GLU A 66 4.83 21.19 -17.79
CA GLU A 66 4.74 22.15 -18.90
C GLU A 66 4.02 21.55 -20.11
N PHE A 67 4.32 20.30 -20.44
CA PHE A 67 3.69 19.56 -21.52
C PHE A 67 2.20 19.28 -21.24
N LEU A 68 1.86 18.79 -20.05
CA LEU A 68 0.47 18.49 -19.67
C LEU A 68 -0.40 19.75 -19.67
N MET A 69 0.15 20.89 -19.25
CA MET A 69 -0.52 22.19 -19.31
C MET A 69 -0.83 22.65 -20.73
N LYS A 70 -0.03 22.25 -21.73
CA LYS A 70 -0.29 22.57 -23.15
C LYS A 70 -1.36 21.68 -23.78
N ILE A 71 -1.38 20.39 -23.42
CA ILE A 71 -2.30 19.41 -24.02
C ILE A 71 -3.70 19.47 -23.42
N THR A 72 -3.80 19.76 -22.13
CA THR A 72 -5.02 19.47 -21.38
C THR A 72 -5.71 20.74 -20.90
N SER A 73 -7.00 20.89 -21.21
CA SER A 73 -7.86 21.78 -20.42
C SER A 73 -7.96 21.21 -18.99
N ARG A 74 -7.24 21.82 -18.04
CA ARG A 74 -7.04 21.37 -16.64
C ARG A 74 -8.25 20.71 -15.96
N LYS A 75 -9.47 21.09 -16.35
CA LYS A 75 -10.73 20.56 -15.83
C LYS A 75 -11.02 19.11 -16.24
N GLN A 76 -10.67 18.64 -17.44
CA GLN A 76 -11.17 17.34 -17.94
C GLN A 76 -10.49 16.11 -17.32
N ILE A 77 -9.16 16.13 -17.08
CA ILE A 77 -8.46 14.94 -16.54
C ILE A 77 -8.72 14.76 -15.02
N CYS A 78 -8.86 15.87 -14.28
CA CYS A 78 -8.94 15.85 -12.81
C CYS A 78 -10.36 15.72 -12.25
N THR A 79 -11.42 15.99 -13.03
CA THR A 79 -12.81 15.92 -12.54
C THR A 79 -13.36 14.50 -12.47
N ALA A 80 -12.76 13.53 -13.16
CA ALA A 80 -13.39 12.23 -13.40
C ALA A 80 -13.36 11.24 -12.22
N THR A 81 -12.67 11.49 -11.11
CA THR A 81 -12.84 10.81 -9.80
C THR A 81 -11.71 11.21 -8.84
N ARG A 82 -12.06 11.93 -7.76
CA ARG A 82 -11.15 12.15 -6.63
C ARG A 82 -11.20 10.95 -5.67
N LEU A 83 -10.65 9.82 -6.10
CA LEU A 83 -10.30 8.76 -5.16
C LEU A 83 -9.06 9.20 -4.40
N SER A 84 -9.19 9.36 -3.08
CA SER A 84 -8.05 9.64 -2.22
C SER A 84 -7.13 8.43 -2.11
N VAL A 85 -5.89 8.64 -1.69
CA VAL A 85 -4.90 7.55 -1.59
C VAL A 85 -5.28 6.57 -0.49
N GLU A 86 -5.88 7.08 0.58
CA GLU A 86 -6.42 6.30 1.69
C GLU A 86 -7.54 5.38 1.20
N ASN A 87 -8.47 5.92 0.39
CA ASN A 87 -9.54 5.12 -0.18
C ASN A 87 -9.00 4.02 -1.09
N LEU A 88 -7.97 4.32 -1.90
CA LEU A 88 -7.33 3.32 -2.76
C LEU A 88 -6.61 2.24 -1.94
N ALA A 89 -5.92 2.63 -0.85
CA ALA A 89 -5.28 1.68 0.06
C ALA A 89 -6.30 0.77 0.76
N ILE A 90 -7.45 1.31 1.19
CA ILE A 90 -8.54 0.53 1.77
C ILE A 90 -9.10 -0.46 0.74
N ILE A 91 -9.38 0.01 -0.48
CA ILE A 91 -9.84 -0.85 -1.59
C ILE A 91 -8.83 -1.96 -1.86
N TRP A 92 -7.54 -1.64 -1.88
CA TRP A 92 -6.46 -2.61 -2.08
C TRP A 92 -6.43 -3.69 -0.99
N VAL A 93 -6.43 -3.30 0.28
CA VAL A 93 -6.42 -4.24 1.41
C VAL A 93 -7.68 -5.11 1.39
N PHE A 94 -8.84 -4.50 1.15
CA PHE A 94 -10.11 -5.22 1.06
C PHE A 94 -10.12 -6.21 -0.10
N PHE A 95 -9.69 -5.81 -1.29
CA PHE A 95 -9.59 -6.70 -2.45
C PHE A 95 -8.67 -7.89 -2.18
N CYS A 96 -7.54 -7.66 -1.52
CA CYS A 96 -6.64 -8.74 -1.13
C CYS A 96 -7.30 -9.67 -0.09
N PHE A 97 -8.00 -9.13 0.90
CA PHE A 97 -8.75 -9.93 1.87
C PHE A 97 -9.76 -10.87 1.18
N LEU A 98 -10.49 -10.38 0.17
CA LEU A 98 -11.44 -11.19 -0.62
C LEU A 98 -10.76 -12.34 -1.39
N ASN A 99 -9.47 -12.23 -1.70
CA ASN A 99 -8.68 -13.25 -2.39
C ASN A 99 -8.04 -14.29 -1.44
N GLY A 100 -8.45 -14.31 -0.17
CA GLY A 100 -8.10 -15.35 0.78
C GLY A 100 -6.62 -15.40 1.14
N THR A 101 -6.07 -16.60 1.28
CA THR A 101 -4.66 -16.80 1.71
C THR A 101 -3.67 -16.13 0.78
N LYS A 102 -3.84 -16.27 -0.53
CA LYS A 102 -2.96 -15.64 -1.53
C LYS A 102 -3.00 -14.11 -1.44
N GLY A 103 -4.18 -13.54 -1.22
CA GLY A 103 -4.33 -12.10 -1.06
C GLY A 103 -3.71 -11.57 0.24
N LEU A 104 -3.84 -12.30 1.35
CA LEU A 104 -3.17 -11.95 2.61
C LEU A 104 -1.64 -11.98 2.46
N THR A 105 -1.08 -12.97 1.77
CA THR A 105 0.36 -13.00 1.45
C THR A 105 0.78 -11.79 0.61
N VAL A 106 -0.04 -11.39 -0.37
CA VAL A 106 0.21 -10.19 -1.20
C VAL A 106 0.19 -8.91 -0.36
N VAL A 107 -0.74 -8.76 0.59
CA VAL A 107 -0.79 -7.60 1.50
C VAL A 107 0.43 -7.56 2.42
N GLN A 108 0.83 -8.68 2.99
CA GLN A 108 2.02 -8.74 3.86
C GLN A 108 3.29 -8.38 3.09
N LYS A 109 3.45 -8.93 1.89
CA LYS A 109 4.54 -8.55 0.99
C LYS A 109 4.47 -7.06 0.64
N GLY A 110 3.26 -6.55 0.39
CA GLY A 110 3.01 -5.13 0.15
C GLY A 110 3.38 -4.23 1.32
N ALA A 111 3.05 -4.62 2.55
CA ALA A 111 3.41 -3.90 3.77
C ALA A 111 4.94 -3.82 3.94
N ARG A 112 5.66 -4.92 3.71
CA ARG A 112 7.13 -4.93 3.73
C ARG A 112 7.75 -4.10 2.61
N CYS A 113 7.17 -4.17 1.41
CA CYS A 113 7.59 -3.32 0.29
C CYS A 113 7.39 -1.84 0.62
N LEU A 114 6.24 -1.49 1.20
CA LEU A 114 5.93 -0.14 1.64
C LEU A 114 6.91 0.32 2.72
N PHE A 115 7.25 -0.55 3.67
CA PHE A 115 8.28 -0.27 4.67
C PHE A 115 9.64 0.05 4.04
N ILE A 116 10.19 -0.84 3.21
CA ILE A 116 11.49 -0.58 2.56
C ILE A 116 11.42 0.70 1.71
N ALA A 117 10.32 0.89 0.97
CA ALA A 117 10.10 2.06 0.13
C ALA A 117 9.82 3.36 0.91
N ARG A 118 9.52 3.33 2.21
CA ARG A 118 9.39 4.55 3.02
C ARG A 118 10.69 4.81 3.78
N THR A 119 11.41 3.77 4.16
CA THR A 119 12.71 3.89 4.82
C THR A 119 13.72 4.52 3.87
N LEU A 120 13.76 4.05 2.61
CA LEU A 120 14.60 4.67 1.58
C LEU A 120 14.22 6.15 1.35
N ARG A 121 12.93 6.50 1.46
CA ARG A 121 12.42 7.87 1.30
C ARG A 121 12.96 8.73 2.43
N ILE A 122 12.90 8.22 3.66
CA ILE A 122 13.45 8.85 4.86
C ILE A 122 14.94 9.13 4.71
N CYS A 123 15.71 8.16 4.26
CA CYS A 123 17.13 8.34 4.00
C CYS A 123 17.37 9.42 2.93
N LEU A 124 16.71 9.32 1.77
CA LEU A 124 16.94 10.24 0.65
C LEU A 124 16.55 11.68 0.99
N PHE A 125 15.43 11.89 1.68
CA PHE A 125 15.06 13.27 2.03
C PHE A 125 15.95 13.86 3.12
N SER A 126 16.52 13.01 4.00
CA SER A 126 17.46 13.45 5.02
C SER A 126 18.79 13.88 4.40
N MET A 127 19.12 13.33 3.22
CA MET A 127 20.29 13.71 2.44
C MET A 127 20.03 14.92 1.53
N THR A 128 18.83 15.00 0.94
CA THR A 128 18.51 16.00 -0.10
C THR A 128 17.06 16.44 -0.05
N VAL A 129 16.82 17.74 -0.10
CA VAL A 129 15.48 18.35 -0.10
C VAL A 129 15.33 19.19 -1.36
N LEU A 130 14.26 18.99 -2.11
CA LEU A 130 13.97 19.76 -3.32
C LEU A 130 13.00 20.90 -2.99
N PRO A 131 13.09 22.05 -3.68
CA PRO A 131 12.15 23.14 -3.48
C PRO A 131 10.74 22.69 -3.90
N SER A 132 9.71 23.14 -3.18
CA SER A 132 8.33 22.75 -3.50
C SER A 132 7.94 23.11 -4.94
N PRO A 133 7.21 22.23 -5.64
CA PRO A 133 6.61 22.57 -6.94
C PRO A 133 5.55 23.68 -6.82
N LYS A 134 5.09 24.01 -5.60
CA LYS A 134 4.18 25.13 -5.32
C LYS A 134 4.97 26.37 -4.92
N ALA A 135 4.82 27.45 -5.68
CA ALA A 135 5.52 28.71 -5.43
C ALA A 135 5.12 29.44 -4.13
N ARG A 136 4.01 29.07 -3.49
CA ARG A 136 3.51 29.69 -2.25
C ARG A 136 3.15 28.62 -1.22
N CYS A 137 4.16 28.08 -0.53
CA CYS A 137 3.96 27.19 0.59
C CYS A 137 4.62 27.75 1.83
N ASN A 138 3.83 28.00 2.88
CA ASN A 138 4.33 28.46 4.17
C ASN A 138 3.97 27.42 5.24
N PHE A 139 4.99 26.91 5.93
CA PHE A 139 4.80 26.05 7.09
C PHE A 139 4.93 26.88 8.37
N THR A 140 3.82 27.10 9.08
CA THR A 140 3.79 27.97 10.26
C THR A 140 3.36 27.27 11.55
N GLU A 141 2.66 26.13 11.47
CA GLU A 141 2.24 25.42 12.69
C GLU A 141 3.38 24.60 13.32
N PRO A 142 3.33 24.35 14.64
CA PRO A 142 4.36 23.56 15.33
C PRO A 142 4.43 22.12 14.81
N ILE A 143 5.59 21.50 15.00
CA ILE A 143 5.82 20.09 14.70
C ILE A 143 4.96 19.24 15.66
N ASN A 144 4.06 18.44 15.11
CA ASN A 144 3.27 17.48 15.86
C ASN A 144 3.24 16.14 15.12
N PRO A 145 3.96 15.12 15.61
CA PRO A 145 4.10 13.87 14.89
C PRO A 145 2.81 13.02 14.90
N PHE A 146 1.85 13.32 15.78
CA PHE A 146 0.55 12.68 15.84
C PHE A 146 -0.50 13.33 14.93
N ARG A 147 -0.23 14.53 14.40
CA ARG A 147 -1.10 15.21 13.44
C ARG A 147 -0.60 14.95 12.03
N ILE A 148 -1.37 14.19 11.26
CA ILE A 148 -1.08 13.94 9.84
C ILE A 148 -1.44 15.20 9.05
N ARG A 149 -0.48 15.76 8.31
CA ARG A 149 -0.75 16.91 7.43
C ARG A 149 -1.19 16.44 6.05
N VAL A 150 -2.49 16.53 5.81
CA VAL A 150 -3.13 16.16 4.53
C VAL A 150 -2.81 17.16 3.39
N GLY A 151 -2.22 18.32 3.70
CA GLY A 151 -1.87 19.38 2.73
C GLY A 151 -0.50 19.24 2.06
N GLY A 152 0.32 18.27 2.50
CA GLY A 152 1.70 18.10 2.04
C GLY A 152 2.71 18.97 2.76
N ALA A 153 3.98 18.73 2.43
CA ALA A 153 5.13 19.45 2.93
C ALA A 153 5.39 20.73 2.10
N CYS A 154 6.09 21.71 2.67
CA CYS A 154 6.55 22.88 1.90
C CYS A 154 7.87 22.66 1.16
N ASN A 155 8.30 21.39 1.11
CA ASN A 155 9.42 20.92 0.32
C ASN A 155 8.97 19.68 -0.46
N ASP A 156 9.68 19.37 -1.53
CA ASP A 156 9.45 18.14 -2.28
C ASP A 156 10.52 17.09 -1.96
N LEU A 157 10.18 15.85 -2.32
CA LEU A 157 10.88 14.64 -1.99
C LEU A 157 11.18 13.91 -3.30
N LEU A 158 12.40 13.40 -3.46
CA LEU A 158 12.93 12.86 -4.72
C LEU A 158 12.14 11.68 -5.32
N TYR A 159 11.26 11.04 -4.54
CA TYR A 159 10.23 10.16 -5.07
C TYR A 159 8.95 10.23 -4.23
N SER A 160 7.79 9.88 -4.79
CA SER A 160 6.47 10.02 -4.14
C SER A 160 5.95 8.75 -3.46
N GLY A 161 5.49 8.87 -2.22
CA GLY A 161 4.89 7.80 -1.42
C GLY A 161 3.48 7.45 -1.89
N HIS A 162 2.75 8.41 -2.48
CA HIS A 162 1.46 8.16 -3.13
C HIS A 162 1.61 7.14 -4.25
N VAL A 163 2.64 7.31 -5.10
CA VAL A 163 2.92 6.37 -6.19
C VAL A 163 3.33 5.00 -5.69
N THR A 164 3.96 4.91 -4.52
CA THR A 164 4.25 3.60 -3.90
C THR A 164 2.96 2.83 -3.65
N ILE A 165 1.95 3.46 -3.05
CA ILE A 165 0.63 2.84 -2.82
C ILE A 165 -0.08 2.52 -4.13
N TYR A 166 -0.04 3.43 -5.10
CA TYR A 166 -0.67 3.24 -6.41
C TYR A 166 -0.08 2.03 -7.14
N THR A 167 1.25 1.93 -7.16
CA THR A 167 2.00 0.86 -7.81
C THR A 167 1.76 -0.47 -7.12
N LEU A 168 1.80 -0.52 -5.79
CA LEU A 168 1.48 -1.71 -5.01
C LEU A 168 0.06 -2.21 -5.25
N THR A 169 -0.90 -1.27 -5.33
CA THR A 169 -2.28 -1.60 -5.67
C THR A 169 -2.35 -2.23 -7.06
N ALA A 170 -1.77 -1.61 -8.08
CA ALA A 170 -1.82 -2.12 -9.44
C ALA A 170 -1.11 -3.49 -9.60
N ILE A 171 0.05 -3.66 -8.96
CA ILE A 171 0.76 -4.96 -8.93
C ILE A 171 -0.09 -6.03 -8.25
N SER A 172 -0.70 -5.72 -7.10
CA SER A 172 -1.52 -6.67 -6.35
C SER A 172 -2.75 -7.10 -7.15
N PHE A 173 -3.45 -6.15 -7.78
CA PHE A 173 -4.55 -6.45 -8.68
C PHE A 173 -4.12 -7.30 -9.87
N THR A 174 -2.97 -7.00 -10.48
CA THR A 174 -2.40 -7.78 -11.60
C THR A 174 -2.09 -9.23 -11.21
N ILE A 175 -1.59 -9.45 -9.99
CA ILE A 175 -1.23 -10.80 -9.51
C ILE A 175 -2.47 -11.61 -9.15
N LEU A 176 -3.37 -11.01 -8.39
CA LEU A 176 -4.56 -11.70 -7.89
C LEU A 176 -5.59 -11.93 -9.00
N SER A 177 -5.69 -11.03 -9.99
CA SER A 177 -6.66 -11.18 -11.08
C SER A 177 -6.41 -12.43 -11.94
N ARG A 178 -5.17 -12.92 -12.00
CA ARG A 178 -4.80 -14.13 -12.76
C ARG A 178 -5.57 -15.38 -12.35
N GLN A 179 -6.11 -15.39 -11.14
CA GLN A 179 -6.85 -16.52 -10.58
C GLN A 179 -8.30 -16.58 -11.06
N TYR A 180 -8.86 -15.49 -11.59
CA TYR A 180 -10.23 -15.49 -12.08
C TYR A 180 -10.36 -16.27 -13.38
N SER A 181 -11.44 -17.04 -13.50
CA SER A 181 -11.80 -17.77 -14.73
C SER A 181 -12.24 -16.82 -15.85
N SER A 182 -12.99 -15.76 -15.51
CA SER A 182 -13.44 -14.73 -16.46
C SER A 182 -12.26 -13.98 -17.09
N ARG A 183 -12.17 -13.99 -18.43
CA ARG A 183 -11.14 -13.24 -19.18
C ARG A 183 -11.19 -11.74 -18.91
N ILE A 184 -12.39 -11.19 -18.75
CA ILE A 184 -12.61 -9.76 -18.46
C ILE A 184 -12.01 -9.42 -17.09
N LEU A 185 -12.28 -10.22 -16.06
CA LEU A 185 -11.71 -9.99 -14.73
C LEU A 185 -10.20 -10.27 -14.70
N ARG A 186 -9.72 -11.26 -15.47
CA ARG A 186 -8.31 -11.63 -15.52
C ARG A 186 -7.44 -10.51 -16.12
N TYR A 187 -7.87 -9.93 -17.24
CA TYR A 187 -7.06 -8.98 -18.02
C TYR A 187 -7.60 -7.55 -17.99
N GLY A 188 -8.92 -7.36 -18.03
CA GLY A 188 -9.55 -6.04 -18.03
C GLY A 188 -9.36 -5.30 -16.71
N LEU A 189 -9.53 -6.00 -15.57
CA LEU A 189 -9.38 -5.37 -14.25
C LEU A 189 -7.98 -4.77 -14.02
N PRO A 190 -6.86 -5.49 -14.25
CA PRO A 190 -5.53 -4.89 -14.17
C PRO A 190 -5.34 -3.68 -15.09
N ILE A 191 -5.81 -3.75 -16.33
CA ILE A 191 -5.69 -2.65 -17.29
C ILE A 191 -6.39 -1.39 -16.77
N LEU A 192 -7.62 -1.54 -16.26
CA LEU A 192 -8.38 -0.43 -15.68
C LEU A 192 -7.66 0.18 -14.47
N ILE A 193 -7.09 -0.66 -13.59
CA ILE A 193 -6.35 -0.18 -12.42
C ILE A 193 -5.07 0.54 -12.84
N TRP A 194 -4.30 0.02 -13.80
CA TRP A 194 -3.11 0.71 -14.31
C TRP A 194 -3.45 2.03 -15.00
N PHE A 195 -4.53 2.08 -15.77
CA PHE A 195 -5.03 3.32 -16.34
C PHE A 195 -5.38 4.34 -15.25
N HIS A 196 -6.06 3.90 -14.18
CA HIS A 196 -6.35 4.75 -13.03
C HIS A 196 -5.07 5.25 -12.35
N VAL A 197 -4.05 4.40 -12.16
CA VAL A 197 -2.75 4.81 -11.61
C VAL A 197 -2.09 5.90 -12.46
N ILE A 198 -2.05 5.72 -13.78
CA ILE A 198 -1.50 6.72 -14.71
C ILE A 198 -2.29 8.02 -14.59
N GLN A 199 -3.61 7.97 -14.63
CA GLN A 199 -4.46 9.14 -14.45
C GLN A 199 -4.15 9.86 -13.12
N ARG A 200 -4.03 9.14 -12.01
CA ARG A 200 -3.68 9.72 -10.70
C ARG A 200 -2.31 10.37 -10.71
N ILE A 201 -1.30 9.75 -11.34
CA ILE A 201 0.03 10.33 -11.49
C ILE A 201 -0.06 11.68 -12.24
N LEU A 202 -0.76 11.71 -13.38
CA LEU A 202 -0.94 12.93 -14.17
C LEU A 202 -1.66 14.03 -13.37
N CYS A 203 -2.72 13.68 -12.64
CA CYS A 203 -3.43 14.62 -11.76
C CYS A 203 -2.51 15.21 -10.69
N THR A 204 -1.73 14.38 -10.01
CA THR A 204 -0.80 14.84 -8.95
C THR A 204 0.27 15.80 -9.49
N ILE A 205 0.77 15.55 -10.71
CA ILE A 205 1.70 16.46 -11.40
C ILE A 205 0.99 17.79 -11.71
N LEU A 206 -0.20 17.75 -12.32
CA LEU A 206 -1.00 18.94 -12.65
C LEU A 206 -1.42 19.76 -11.43
N GLU A 207 -1.66 19.11 -10.30
CA GLU A 207 -1.97 19.75 -9.02
C GLU A 207 -0.72 20.32 -8.33
N ARG A 208 0.47 20.17 -8.93
CA ARG A 208 1.77 20.60 -8.39
C ARG A 208 1.99 20.03 -6.99
N HIS A 209 1.63 18.77 -6.77
CA HIS A 209 1.88 18.10 -5.49
C HIS A 209 3.27 17.47 -5.43
N HIS A 210 3.78 16.99 -6.57
CA HIS A 210 5.12 16.43 -6.73
C HIS A 210 5.64 16.77 -8.13
N TYR A 211 6.96 16.75 -8.33
CA TYR A 211 7.53 16.76 -9.67
C TYR A 211 7.25 15.44 -10.39
N SER A 212 7.19 15.50 -11.72
CA SER A 212 7.00 14.31 -12.55
C SER A 212 8.08 13.25 -12.37
N ILE A 213 9.32 13.67 -12.12
CA ILE A 213 10.43 12.75 -11.83
C ILE A 213 10.20 11.97 -10.54
N ASP A 214 9.63 12.59 -9.51
CA ASP A 214 9.37 11.93 -8.23
C ASP A 214 8.32 10.82 -8.39
N MET A 215 7.36 11.05 -9.27
CA MET A 215 6.31 10.10 -9.59
C MET A 215 6.90 8.92 -10.39
N PHE A 216 7.74 9.20 -11.38
CA PHE A 216 8.40 8.18 -12.19
C PHE A 216 9.37 7.32 -11.37
N LEU A 217 10.22 7.94 -10.55
CA LEU A 217 11.13 7.23 -9.66
C LEU A 217 10.37 6.40 -8.63
N GLY A 218 9.27 6.94 -8.07
CA GLY A 218 8.42 6.20 -7.14
C GLY A 218 7.87 4.90 -7.76
N LEU A 219 7.46 4.95 -9.02
CA LEU A 219 6.98 3.78 -9.78
C LEU A 219 8.09 2.73 -9.94
N ILE A 220 9.28 3.15 -10.41
CA ILE A 220 10.42 2.26 -10.68
C ILE A 220 10.92 1.64 -9.38
N VAL A 221 11.21 2.46 -8.37
CA VAL A 221 11.76 2.01 -7.08
C VAL A 221 10.80 1.03 -6.41
N THR A 222 9.50 1.32 -6.38
CA THR A 222 8.50 0.40 -5.82
C THR A 222 8.47 -0.93 -6.57
N SER A 223 8.54 -0.88 -7.91
CA SER A 223 8.54 -2.09 -8.74
C SER A 223 9.80 -2.94 -8.53
N LEU A 224 10.96 -2.31 -8.35
CA LEU A 224 12.22 -2.99 -8.05
C LEU A 224 12.19 -3.63 -6.65
N ILE A 225 11.77 -2.87 -5.62
CA ILE A 225 11.64 -3.37 -4.26
C ILE A 225 10.67 -4.57 -4.23
N TRP A 226 9.56 -4.51 -4.96
CA TRP A 226 8.61 -5.63 -5.06
C TRP A 226 9.26 -6.92 -5.59
N GLN A 227 10.25 -6.81 -6.48
CA GLN A 227 10.97 -7.95 -7.05
C GLN A 227 12.07 -8.48 -6.15
N CYS A 228 12.47 -7.74 -5.11
CA CYS A 228 13.54 -8.16 -4.22
C CYS A 228 13.17 -9.46 -3.48
N LYS A 229 14.05 -10.47 -3.59
CA LYS A 229 13.91 -11.76 -2.89
C LYS A 229 13.78 -11.63 -1.37
N PRO A 230 14.50 -10.72 -0.68
CA PRO A 230 14.37 -10.54 0.76
C PRO A 230 12.94 -10.31 1.27
N LEU A 231 12.05 -9.71 0.47
CA LEU A 231 10.64 -9.52 0.88
C LEU A 231 9.91 -10.85 1.10
N HIS A 232 10.38 -11.93 0.47
CA HIS A 232 9.79 -13.27 0.56
C HIS A 232 10.35 -14.06 1.74
N ILE A 233 11.46 -13.64 2.32
CA ILE A 233 12.07 -14.30 3.48
C ILE A 233 11.15 -14.08 4.67
N ASP A 234 10.84 -15.16 5.40
CA ASP A 234 10.04 -15.09 6.63
C ASP A 234 8.62 -14.53 6.43
N LEU A 235 8.03 -14.66 5.23
CA LEU A 235 6.59 -14.42 5.09
C LEU A 235 5.83 -15.47 5.91
N PRO A 236 4.94 -15.07 6.83
CA PRO A 236 4.18 -16.04 7.60
C PRO A 236 3.27 -16.83 6.66
N GLU A 237 3.29 -18.15 6.79
CA GLU A 237 2.32 -18.98 6.09
C GLU A 237 0.93 -18.67 6.63
N VAL A 238 0.00 -18.36 5.74
CA VAL A 238 -1.38 -18.05 6.13
C VAL A 238 -2.07 -19.37 6.49
N PRO A 239 -2.53 -19.57 7.74
CA PRO A 239 -3.19 -20.81 8.12
C PRO A 239 -4.49 -20.97 7.32
N GLN A 240 -4.72 -22.13 6.69
CA GLN A 240 -5.93 -22.36 5.88
C GLN A 240 -7.22 -22.17 6.70
N ASN A 241 -7.18 -22.55 7.98
CA ASN A 241 -8.30 -22.46 8.90
C ASN A 241 -8.65 -21.03 9.35
N LEU A 242 -7.69 -20.10 9.23
CA LEU A 242 -7.90 -18.69 9.59
C LEU A 242 -9.02 -18.08 8.74
N LEU A 243 -9.04 -18.40 7.44
CA LEU A 243 -10.05 -17.85 6.53
C LEU A 243 -11.44 -18.40 6.85
N LEU A 244 -11.54 -19.67 7.25
CA LEU A 244 -12.80 -20.29 7.68
C LEU A 244 -13.34 -19.59 8.93
N HIS A 245 -12.49 -19.32 9.92
CA HIS A 245 -12.87 -18.60 11.14
C HIS A 245 -13.29 -17.15 10.83
N LEU A 246 -12.53 -16.43 10.00
CA LEU A 246 -12.86 -15.06 9.61
C LEU A 246 -14.17 -14.99 8.81
N LYS A 247 -14.41 -15.93 7.89
CA LYS A 247 -15.68 -16.01 7.15
C LYS A 247 -16.86 -16.28 8.10
N GLN A 248 -16.69 -17.13 9.10
CA GLN A 248 -17.73 -17.37 10.11
C GLN A 248 -18.01 -16.14 10.98
N LEU A 249 -16.98 -15.37 11.34
CA LEU A 249 -17.14 -14.12 12.10
C LEU A 249 -17.83 -13.02 11.29
N VAL A 250 -17.44 -12.84 10.02
CA VAL A 250 -17.97 -11.77 9.15
C VAL A 250 -19.35 -12.13 8.57
N PHE A 251 -19.59 -13.41 8.27
CA PHE A 251 -20.83 -13.90 7.67
C PHE A 251 -21.45 -15.05 8.49
N PRO A 252 -21.92 -14.79 9.73
CA PRO A 252 -22.38 -15.84 10.65
C PRO A 252 -23.60 -16.64 10.14
N LYS A 253 -24.36 -16.09 9.17
CA LYS A 253 -25.53 -16.75 8.57
C LYS A 253 -25.20 -17.62 7.35
N PHE A 254 -23.96 -17.61 6.85
CA PHE A 254 -23.57 -18.44 5.72
C PHE A 254 -23.12 -19.82 6.24
N ARG A 255 -24.07 -20.71 6.58
CA ARG A 255 -23.75 -22.13 6.80
C ARG A 255 -23.43 -22.75 5.43
N PRO A 256 -22.18 -23.16 5.15
CA PRO A 256 -21.93 -23.95 3.97
C PRO A 256 -22.63 -25.29 4.17
N THR A 257 -23.66 -25.56 3.37
CA THR A 257 -24.15 -26.92 3.13
C THR A 257 -23.06 -27.66 2.37
N PHE A 258 -22.01 -28.10 3.08
CA PHE A 258 -21.09 -29.10 2.55
C PHE A 258 -21.90 -30.39 2.39
N LYS A 259 -22.32 -30.67 1.16
CA LYS A 259 -22.56 -32.05 0.75
C LYS A 259 -21.17 -32.69 0.69
N GLU A 260 -20.90 -33.57 1.65
CA GLU A 260 -19.80 -34.53 1.51
C GLU A 260 -20.05 -35.31 0.21
N VAL A 261 -19.08 -35.25 -0.69
CA VAL A 261 -18.93 -36.13 -1.86
C VAL A 261 -17.61 -36.86 -1.69
#